data_AF-A0A382Y5U7-F1
#
_entry.id   AF-A0A382Y5U7-F1
#
_cell.length_a   1.000
_cell.length_b   1.000
_cell.length_c   1.000
_cell.angle_alpha   90.00
_cell.angle_beta   90.00
_cell.angle_gamma   90.00
#
_symmetry.space_group_name_H-M   'P 1'
#
loop_
_entity.id
_entity.type
_entity.pdbx_description
1 polymer ?
#
loop_
_entity_poly.entity_id
_entity_poly.type
_entity_poly.pdbx_seq_one_letter_code
_entity_poly.pdbx_strand_id
1 'polypeptide(L)'
;GGIGVAKDMWIGDDIVMDSDAAVLKLGADQDVTLTHVADTGLLLNAAMQLQFRDSAIYVTSGADGHLDLVADSVIDIDATNLRMNFNQISSDFAAPWSTGGMICAQDAGNAGILYSHGSYRMSLMHNGFRKASSEWHSTAVNSTDEAAGIEIDGATGKVLFETEADKATGETYAITVAGYFDSSQDLWLTNDLKLDSDSSVIHFGADQDVTLTHVADTGLALKSVATGDDKPIVFTLQTGETALVADEVVGAIRFQAPDESGGTDA
;
A
#
# COMPACT_ATOMS: atom_id res chain seq x y z
N GLY A 1 -49.55 -36.58 39.40
CA GLY A 1 -49.71 -35.79 40.64
C GLY A 1 -48.86 -34.54 40.49
N GLY A 2 -49.30 -33.41 41.04
CA GLY A 2 -48.56 -32.15 40.97
C GLY A 2 -48.49 -31.49 42.33
N ILE A 3 -47.52 -30.61 42.52
CA ILE A 3 -47.42 -29.74 43.68
C ILE A 3 -48.03 -28.38 43.34
N GLY A 4 -48.99 -27.94 44.15
CA GLY A 4 -49.60 -26.62 44.06
C GLY A 4 -49.34 -25.86 45.35
N VAL A 5 -48.69 -24.71 45.26
CA VAL A 5 -48.43 -23.82 46.41
C VAL A 5 -49.11 -22.48 46.16
N ALA A 6 -49.70 -21.89 47.21
CA ALA A 6 -50.46 -20.65 47.09
C ALA A 6 -49.58 -19.39 46.98
N LYS A 7 -48.28 -19.51 47.32
CA LYS A 7 -47.30 -18.43 47.26
C LYS A 7 -46.01 -18.97 46.64
N ASP A 8 -45.01 -19.27 47.46
CA ASP A 8 -43.69 -19.65 47.01
C ASP A 8 -43.35 -21.07 47.47
N MET A 9 -42.59 -21.79 46.63
CA MET A 9 -42.00 -23.07 46.98
C MET A 9 -40.54 -22.84 47.35
N TRP A 10 -40.20 -23.05 48.62
CA TRP A 10 -38.80 -23.09 49.07
C TRP A 10 -38.33 -24.54 49.07
N ILE A 11 -37.27 -24.83 48.34
CA ILE A 11 -36.61 -26.14 48.34
C ILE A 11 -35.26 -25.98 49.02
N GLY A 12 -34.97 -26.84 49.99
CA GLY A 12 -33.78 -26.70 50.83
C GLY A 12 -32.46 -27.00 50.10
N ASP A 13 -32.55 -27.57 48.90
CA ASP A 13 -31.43 -28.02 48.07
C ASP A 13 -31.87 -28.01 46.59
N ASP A 14 -31.36 -28.93 45.77
CA ASP A 14 -31.61 -29.01 44.33
C ASP A 14 -33.04 -29.38 43.92
N ILE A 15 -33.41 -28.93 42.72
CA ILE A 15 -34.55 -29.43 41.95
C ILE A 15 -34.04 -30.44 40.94
N VAL A 16 -34.47 -31.69 41.06
CA VAL A 16 -34.14 -32.74 40.09
C VAL A 16 -35.33 -32.96 39.14
N MET A 17 -35.07 -32.83 37.84
CA MET A 17 -36.03 -33.14 36.77
C MET A 17 -35.55 -34.37 36.01
N ASP A 18 -35.93 -35.55 36.49
CA ASP A 18 -35.38 -36.86 36.07
C ASP A 18 -35.60 -37.24 34.60
N SER A 19 -36.52 -36.57 33.90
CA SER A 19 -36.86 -36.89 32.51
C SER A 19 -36.13 -35.99 31.52
N ASP A 20 -35.64 -36.56 30.43
CA ASP A 20 -35.21 -35.77 29.26
C ASP A 20 -36.34 -34.89 28.73
N ALA A 21 -35.96 -33.73 28.18
CA ALA A 21 -36.91 -32.70 27.74
C ALA A 21 -37.84 -32.18 28.86
N ALA A 22 -37.44 -32.31 30.13
CA ALA A 22 -38.14 -31.62 31.21
C ALA A 22 -38.17 -30.10 30.96
N VAL A 23 -39.33 -29.49 31.26
CA VAL A 23 -39.61 -28.09 30.95
C VAL A 23 -39.96 -27.33 32.21
N LEU A 24 -39.23 -26.25 32.49
CA LEU A 24 -39.68 -25.21 33.41
C LEU A 24 -40.53 -24.21 32.63
N LYS A 25 -41.82 -24.12 32.97
CA LYS A 25 -42.77 -23.19 32.36
C LYS A 25 -42.97 -21.98 33.26
N LEU A 26 -42.90 -20.79 32.67
CA LEU A 26 -42.96 -19.52 33.36
C LEU A 26 -44.14 -18.70 32.80
N GLY A 27 -44.76 -17.87 33.64
CA GLY A 27 -45.94 -17.07 33.25
C GLY A 27 -47.27 -17.80 33.48
N ALA A 28 -48.35 -17.02 33.51
CA ALA A 28 -49.71 -17.55 33.76
C ALA A 28 -50.24 -18.38 32.58
N ASP A 29 -49.84 -18.00 31.36
CA ASP A 29 -50.11 -18.64 30.08
C ASP A 29 -48.99 -19.58 29.64
N GLN A 30 -47.89 -19.67 30.40
CA GLN A 30 -46.78 -20.61 30.18
C GLN A 30 -46.07 -20.38 28.83
N ASP A 31 -45.99 -19.12 28.42
CA ASP A 31 -45.44 -18.65 27.15
C ASP A 31 -43.91 -18.70 27.10
N VAL A 32 -43.23 -18.54 28.24
CA VAL A 32 -41.77 -18.68 28.35
C VAL A 32 -41.43 -20.05 28.94
N THR A 33 -40.55 -20.79 28.27
CA THR A 33 -40.13 -22.12 28.73
C THR A 33 -38.62 -22.30 28.65
N LEU A 34 -38.04 -22.91 29.69
CA LEU A 34 -36.66 -23.40 29.69
C LEU A 34 -36.69 -24.93 29.64
N THR A 35 -36.23 -25.49 28.53
CA THR A 35 -36.29 -26.93 28.26
C THR A 35 -34.90 -27.54 28.38
N HIS A 36 -34.78 -28.64 29.11
CA HIS A 36 -33.58 -29.46 29.12
C HIS A 36 -33.40 -30.14 27.75
N VAL A 37 -32.26 -29.93 27.10
CA VAL A 37 -31.87 -30.62 25.87
C VAL A 37 -30.84 -31.67 26.24
N ALA A 38 -31.22 -32.94 26.14
CA ALA A 38 -30.39 -34.09 26.50
C ALA A 38 -28.98 -33.95 25.90
N ASP A 39 -27.98 -34.09 26.78
CA ASP A 39 -26.55 -34.06 26.47
C ASP A 39 -26.03 -32.77 25.79
N THR A 40 -26.85 -31.72 25.66
CA THR A 40 -26.50 -30.52 24.88
C THR A 40 -26.58 -29.24 25.70
N GLY A 41 -27.65 -29.05 26.48
CA GLY A 41 -27.80 -27.82 27.28
C GLY A 41 -29.24 -27.45 27.59
N LEU A 42 -29.50 -26.14 27.62
CA LEU A 42 -30.80 -25.56 27.92
C LEU A 42 -31.29 -24.75 26.72
N LEU A 43 -32.58 -24.91 26.40
CA LEU A 43 -33.24 -24.21 25.30
C LEU A 43 -34.34 -23.30 25.85
N LEU A 44 -34.19 -22.01 25.59
CA LEU A 44 -35.28 -21.05 25.69
C LEU A 44 -36.16 -21.17 24.42
N ASN A 45 -37.48 -21.12 24.55
CA ASN A 45 -38.35 -21.27 23.38
C ASN A 45 -38.24 -20.09 22.40
N ALA A 46 -38.44 -20.39 21.11
CA ALA A 46 -37.88 -19.64 19.98
C ALA A 46 -37.95 -18.10 20.04
N ALA A 47 -39.13 -17.51 20.29
CA ALA A 47 -39.28 -16.05 20.25
C ALA A 47 -38.93 -15.34 21.57
N MET A 48 -38.51 -16.09 22.59
CA MET A 48 -38.22 -15.56 23.92
C MET A 48 -36.75 -15.20 24.06
N GLN A 49 -36.46 -14.26 24.95
CA GLN A 49 -35.12 -13.69 25.16
C GLN A 49 -34.69 -13.78 26.62
N LEU A 50 -33.39 -13.81 26.86
CA LEU A 50 -32.82 -13.67 28.20
C LEU A 50 -32.52 -12.19 28.46
N GLN A 51 -33.28 -11.55 29.35
CA GLN A 51 -33.17 -10.11 29.65
C GLN A 51 -32.30 -9.81 30.86
N PHE A 52 -31.64 -8.66 30.84
CA PHE A 52 -30.86 -8.12 31.95
C PHE A 52 -31.33 -6.70 32.26
N ARG A 53 -31.61 -6.41 33.52
CA ARG A 53 -32.11 -5.11 34.03
C ARG A 53 -33.49 -4.72 33.49
N ASP A 54 -33.61 -4.46 32.19
CA ASP A 54 -34.83 -4.03 31.51
C ASP A 54 -34.95 -4.68 30.12
N SER A 55 -35.96 -4.27 29.36
CA SER A 55 -36.26 -4.88 28.06
C SER A 55 -35.31 -4.49 26.92
N ALA A 56 -34.37 -3.56 27.15
CA ALA A 56 -33.44 -3.08 26.13
C ALA A 56 -32.11 -3.86 26.11
N ILE A 57 -31.81 -4.66 27.14
CA ILE A 57 -30.56 -5.41 27.25
C ILE A 57 -30.87 -6.90 27.33
N TYR A 58 -30.52 -7.66 26.29
CA TYR A 58 -30.90 -9.07 26.20
C TYR A 58 -30.04 -9.88 25.22
N VAL A 59 -30.14 -11.20 25.36
CA VAL A 59 -29.63 -12.19 24.39
C VAL A 59 -30.82 -12.87 23.72
N THR A 60 -30.82 -12.92 22.39
CA THR A 60 -31.89 -13.53 21.60
C THR A 60 -31.37 -14.15 20.30
N SER A 61 -32.28 -14.75 19.53
CA SER A 61 -32.05 -15.23 18.17
C SER A 61 -33.24 -14.78 17.31
N GLY A 62 -33.12 -13.63 16.64
CA GLY A 62 -34.22 -13.08 15.83
C GLY A 62 -34.50 -13.85 14.53
N ALA A 63 -33.56 -14.68 14.08
CA ALA A 63 -33.66 -15.53 12.91
C ALA A 63 -32.76 -16.77 13.06
N ASP A 64 -33.06 -17.84 12.32
CA ASP A 64 -32.26 -19.07 12.34
C ASP A 64 -30.80 -18.79 11.94
N GLY A 65 -29.87 -19.30 12.76
CA GLY A 65 -28.43 -19.04 12.60
C GLY A 65 -27.91 -17.72 13.17
N HIS A 66 -28.77 -16.86 13.73
CA HIS A 66 -28.36 -15.61 14.38
C HIS A 66 -28.29 -15.75 15.90
N LEU A 67 -27.25 -15.19 16.51
CA LEU A 67 -27.19 -14.91 17.95
C LEU A 67 -27.01 -13.41 18.12
N ASP A 68 -28.00 -12.78 18.73
CA ASP A 68 -28.02 -11.34 18.93
C ASP A 68 -27.65 -11.02 20.38
N LEU A 69 -26.65 -10.16 20.55
CA LEU A 69 -26.30 -9.54 21.83
C LEU A 69 -26.72 -8.08 21.75
N VAL A 70 -27.75 -7.70 22.50
CA VAL A 70 -28.34 -6.35 22.42
C VAL A 70 -28.05 -5.59 23.71
N ALA A 71 -27.49 -4.39 23.55
CA ALA A 71 -27.24 -3.44 24.64
C ALA A 71 -27.74 -2.06 24.23
N ASP A 72 -28.09 -1.24 25.23
CA ASP A 72 -28.54 0.15 25.05
C ASP A 72 -27.42 1.09 24.58
N SER A 73 -26.19 0.83 24.99
CA SER A 73 -25.03 1.68 24.71
C SER A 73 -23.81 0.90 24.24
N VAL A 74 -23.34 -0.08 25.02
CA VAL A 74 -22.07 -0.76 24.75
C VAL A 74 -22.19 -2.25 25.06
N ILE A 75 -21.69 -3.06 24.14
CA ILE A 75 -21.31 -4.45 24.43
C ILE A 75 -19.83 -4.42 24.80
N ASP A 76 -19.54 -4.55 26.10
CA ASP A 76 -18.17 -4.53 26.61
C ASP A 76 -17.62 -5.96 26.70
N ILE A 77 -16.40 -6.17 26.21
CA ILE A 77 -15.71 -7.46 26.22
C ILE A 77 -14.34 -7.25 26.85
N ASP A 78 -14.30 -7.31 28.18
CA ASP A 78 -13.06 -7.20 28.95
C ASP A 78 -12.32 -8.54 29.01
N ALA A 79 -11.70 -8.90 27.90
CA ALA A 79 -10.89 -10.11 27.77
C ALA A 79 -9.48 -9.78 27.26
N THR A 80 -8.45 -10.40 27.85
CA THR A 80 -7.06 -10.26 27.37
C THR A 80 -6.90 -10.67 25.91
N ASN A 81 -7.68 -11.65 25.46
CA ASN A 81 -7.72 -12.08 24.07
C ASN A 81 -9.18 -12.24 23.63
N LEU A 82 -9.51 -11.66 22.49
CA LEU A 82 -10.78 -11.89 21.79
C LEU A 82 -10.48 -12.68 20.52
N ARG A 83 -11.04 -13.88 20.40
CA ARG A 83 -10.94 -14.72 19.21
C ARG A 83 -12.28 -14.76 18.49
N MET A 84 -12.29 -14.29 17.24
CA MET A 84 -13.46 -14.30 16.37
C MET A 84 -13.13 -15.06 15.09
N ASN A 85 -14.04 -15.91 14.62
CA ASN A 85 -13.89 -16.66 13.37
C ASN A 85 -15.05 -16.31 12.45
N PHE A 86 -14.81 -15.43 11.48
CA PHE A 86 -15.80 -14.95 10.53
C PHE A 86 -15.39 -15.29 9.11
N ASN A 87 -16.34 -15.71 8.27
CA ASN A 87 -16.11 -15.85 6.83
C ASN A 87 -16.07 -14.48 6.12
N GLN A 88 -16.73 -13.47 6.70
CA GLN A 88 -16.79 -12.10 6.18
C GLN A 88 -16.98 -11.12 7.34
N ILE A 89 -16.29 -9.97 7.29
CA ILE A 89 -16.51 -8.84 8.20
C ILE A 89 -17.22 -7.74 7.39
N SER A 90 -18.52 -7.54 7.59
CA SER A 90 -19.22 -6.38 7.02
C SER A 90 -18.89 -5.14 7.85
N SER A 91 -17.99 -4.30 7.36
CA SER A 91 -17.52 -3.11 8.06
C SER A 91 -18.57 -1.98 8.03
N ASP A 92 -19.53 -2.01 8.94
CA ASP A 92 -20.31 -0.81 9.31
C ASP A 92 -19.70 -0.18 10.58
N PHE A 93 -18.41 0.14 10.53
CA PHE A 93 -17.71 0.86 11.60
C PHE A 93 -17.93 2.37 11.42
N ALA A 94 -19.09 2.87 11.83
CA ALA A 94 -19.55 4.24 11.59
C ALA A 94 -18.84 5.36 12.39
N ALA A 95 -17.62 5.14 12.91
CA ALA A 95 -16.87 6.15 13.68
C ALA A 95 -15.50 6.48 13.03
N PRO A 96 -15.06 7.76 13.04
CA PRO A 96 -13.77 8.16 12.49
C PRO A 96 -12.64 7.44 13.25
N TRP A 97 -11.75 6.78 12.49
CA TRP A 97 -10.65 5.98 13.01
C TRP A 97 -9.64 6.83 13.80
N SER A 98 -9.85 6.96 15.10
CA SER A 98 -8.84 7.49 16.01
C SER A 98 -7.97 6.33 16.50
N THR A 99 -6.74 6.28 15.96
CA THR A 99 -5.59 5.54 16.50
C THR A 99 -5.67 4.00 16.41
N GLY A 100 -5.22 3.45 15.27
CA GLY A 100 -4.73 2.06 15.22
C GLY A 100 -5.67 0.98 14.69
N GLY A 101 -6.82 1.32 14.10
CA GLY A 101 -7.71 0.35 13.45
C GLY A 101 -7.30 0.05 12.01
N MET A 102 -6.79 -1.16 11.75
CA MET A 102 -6.53 -1.69 10.41
C MET A 102 -7.85 -2.04 9.69
N ILE A 103 -8.06 -1.56 8.46
CA ILE A 103 -8.95 -2.25 7.52
C ILE A 103 -8.18 -3.45 6.97
N CYS A 104 -8.70 -4.67 7.16
CA CYS A 104 -8.32 -5.83 6.39
C CYS A 104 -9.42 -6.13 5.37
N ALA A 105 -9.19 -5.80 4.10
CA ALA A 105 -9.93 -6.40 3.00
C ALA A 105 -9.15 -7.65 2.58
N GLN A 106 -9.50 -8.80 3.13
CA GLN A 106 -8.98 -10.09 2.69
C GLN A 106 -9.99 -10.69 1.70
N ASP A 107 -9.66 -10.68 0.41
CA ASP A 107 -10.23 -11.65 -0.53
C ASP A 107 -9.23 -12.80 -0.67
N ALA A 108 -9.74 -14.02 -0.78
CA ALA A 108 -8.98 -15.27 -0.81
C ALA A 108 -8.20 -15.39 -2.13
N GLY A 109 -7.12 -14.61 -2.29
CA GLY A 109 -6.21 -14.77 -3.43
C GLY A 109 -5.32 -13.57 -3.75
N ASN A 110 -5.71 -12.33 -3.44
CA ASN A 110 -4.86 -11.15 -3.69
C ASN A 110 -5.38 -9.93 -2.90
N ALA A 111 -4.67 -9.51 -1.84
CA ALA A 111 -5.06 -8.36 -1.03
C ALA A 111 -4.16 -7.15 -1.34
N GLY A 112 -4.71 -6.16 -2.05
CA GLY A 112 -4.11 -4.83 -2.14
C GLY A 112 -4.49 -4.02 -0.91
N ILE A 113 -3.55 -3.79 0.01
CA ILE A 113 -3.77 -3.00 1.23
C ILE A 113 -3.42 -1.53 0.95
N LEU A 114 -4.29 -0.60 1.37
CA LEU A 114 -4.06 0.85 1.34
C LEU A 114 -3.73 1.35 2.76
N TYR A 115 -2.46 1.69 3.02
CA TYR A 115 -2.05 2.33 4.27
C TYR A 115 -1.94 3.85 4.10
N SER A 116 -2.43 4.61 5.08
CA SER A 116 -2.01 6.00 5.31
C SER A 116 -1.10 6.05 6.53
N HIS A 117 0.15 6.51 6.34
CA HIS A 117 1.10 6.70 7.43
C HIS A 117 1.38 8.19 7.58
N GLY A 118 0.63 8.87 8.45
CA GLY A 118 0.90 10.27 8.79
C GLY A 118 0.94 11.21 7.57
N SER A 119 1.23 12.48 7.82
CA SER A 119 0.80 13.59 6.96
C SER A 119 1.33 13.67 5.52
N TYR A 120 2.10 12.73 4.96
CA TYR A 120 2.62 12.89 3.58
C TYR A 120 2.77 11.63 2.70
N ARG A 121 2.29 10.42 3.08
CA ARG A 121 2.47 9.23 2.20
C ARG A 121 1.30 8.25 2.15
N MET A 122 1.03 7.76 0.93
CA MET A 122 0.11 6.66 0.60
C MET A 122 0.94 5.57 -0.12
N SER A 123 0.88 4.31 0.34
CA SER A 123 1.64 3.20 -0.26
C SER A 123 0.72 1.99 -0.49
N LEU A 124 0.82 1.40 -1.68
CA LEU A 124 0.15 0.17 -2.10
C LEU A 124 1.19 -0.96 -1.99
N MET A 125 0.94 -2.01 -1.21
CA MET A 125 1.87 -3.14 -1.03
C MET A 125 1.17 -4.46 -1.31
N HIS A 126 1.88 -5.45 -1.87
CA HIS A 126 1.49 -6.86 -1.82
C HIS A 126 2.51 -7.67 -1.00
N ASN A 127 2.06 -8.26 0.12
CA ASN A 127 2.78 -9.21 0.97
C ASN A 127 4.24 -8.89 1.41
N GLY A 128 4.41 -7.98 2.37
CA GLY A 128 5.68 -7.83 3.10
C GLY A 128 5.94 -8.96 4.11
N PHE A 129 7.16 -9.51 4.17
CA PHE A 129 7.61 -10.44 5.22
C PHE A 129 8.72 -9.84 6.09
N ARG A 130 8.75 -10.18 7.39
CA ARG A 130 9.75 -9.72 8.37
C ARG A 130 10.99 -10.61 8.33
N LYS A 131 12.19 -10.03 8.08
CA LYS A 131 13.46 -10.76 8.27
C LYS A 131 14.09 -10.57 9.67
N ALA A 132 13.77 -9.48 10.38
CA ALA A 132 14.15 -9.24 11.78
C ALA A 132 13.41 -8.03 12.39
N SER A 133 13.64 -7.77 13.69
CA SER A 133 12.84 -6.88 14.55
C SER A 133 13.04 -5.36 14.40
N SER A 134 13.88 -4.87 13.49
CA SER A 134 14.25 -3.44 13.49
C SER A 134 14.15 -2.68 12.17
N GLU A 135 13.86 -3.29 11.03
CA GLU A 135 13.79 -2.55 9.75
C GLU A 135 12.65 -3.08 8.85
N TRP A 136 11.82 -2.16 8.36
CA TRP A 136 10.83 -2.42 7.32
C TRP A 136 11.49 -2.19 5.97
N HIS A 137 11.52 -3.19 5.10
CA HIS A 137 11.90 -3.01 3.70
C HIS A 137 10.63 -3.06 2.82
N SER A 138 10.52 -2.14 1.87
CA SER A 138 9.38 -1.98 0.95
C SER A 138 9.76 -2.36 -0.49
N THR A 139 8.91 -3.14 -1.18
CA THR A 139 8.92 -3.31 -2.65
C THR A 139 7.48 -3.25 -3.16
N ALA A 140 7.24 -2.67 -4.33
CA ALA A 140 5.94 -2.04 -4.67
C ALA A 140 5.01 -2.80 -5.65
N VAL A 141 4.24 -2.06 -6.47
CA VAL A 141 2.86 -2.28 -6.97
C VAL A 141 2.76 -2.90 -8.38
N ASN A 142 2.14 -4.08 -8.58
CA ASN A 142 0.95 -4.38 -9.45
C ASN A 142 0.76 -5.91 -9.72
N SER A 143 -0.42 -6.26 -10.24
CA SER A 143 -1.19 -7.50 -10.26
C SER A 143 -0.68 -8.70 -11.07
N THR A 144 -1.35 -9.84 -10.84
CA THR A 144 -1.02 -11.21 -11.27
C THR A 144 -1.14 -11.55 -12.75
N ASP A 145 -1.54 -10.64 -13.64
CA ASP A 145 -1.45 -10.88 -15.09
C ASP A 145 -1.21 -9.53 -15.81
N GLU A 146 -0.01 -9.38 -16.36
CA GLU A 146 0.40 -8.39 -17.37
C GLU A 146 -0.13 -6.94 -17.20
N ALA A 147 0.47 -6.12 -16.32
CA ALA A 147 0.52 -4.66 -16.50
C ALA A 147 1.45 -3.96 -15.50
N ALA A 148 2.26 -3.05 -16.03
CA ALA A 148 3.07 -2.01 -15.40
C ALA A 148 2.89 -1.71 -13.89
N GLY A 149 4.00 -1.51 -13.21
CA GLY A 149 4.08 -1.12 -11.80
C GLY A 149 4.81 0.19 -11.53
N ILE A 150 4.56 0.78 -10.35
CA ILE A 150 5.30 1.95 -9.83
C ILE A 150 5.91 1.59 -8.48
N GLU A 151 7.24 1.62 -8.36
CA GLU A 151 7.97 1.37 -7.12
C GLU A 151 8.64 2.62 -6.56
N ILE A 152 8.53 2.83 -5.24
CA ILE A 152 9.30 3.86 -4.52
C ILE A 152 10.30 3.11 -3.64
N ASP A 153 11.55 3.01 -4.08
CA ASP A 153 12.62 2.32 -3.37
C ASP A 153 13.01 3.11 -2.11
N GLY A 154 12.74 2.54 -0.93
CA GLY A 154 13.06 3.16 0.35
C GLY A 154 14.56 3.22 0.69
N ALA A 155 15.40 2.44 0.03
CA ALA A 155 16.85 2.43 0.21
C ALA A 155 17.57 3.45 -0.67
N THR A 156 17.05 3.74 -1.87
CA THR A 156 17.67 4.67 -2.83
C THR A 156 16.84 5.93 -3.12
N GLY A 157 15.59 6.00 -2.66
CA GLY A 157 14.69 7.14 -2.86
C GLY A 157 14.10 7.25 -4.27
N LYS A 158 14.28 6.24 -5.12
CA LYS A 158 13.93 6.28 -6.55
C LYS A 158 12.48 5.88 -6.80
N VAL A 159 11.95 6.33 -7.94
CA VAL A 159 10.66 5.89 -8.49
C VAL A 159 10.90 5.04 -9.74
N LEU A 160 10.49 3.78 -9.75
CA LEU A 160 10.63 2.85 -10.90
C LEU A 160 9.29 2.67 -11.63
N PHE A 161 9.33 2.58 -12.96
CA PHE A 161 8.19 2.30 -13.84
C PHE A 161 8.55 1.14 -14.77
N GLU A 162 7.72 0.11 -14.90
CA GLU A 162 7.98 -1.08 -15.75
C GLU A 162 6.86 -1.30 -16.79
N THR A 163 7.14 -1.87 -17.98
CA THR A 163 6.10 -2.32 -18.95
C THR A 163 6.42 -3.69 -19.57
N GLU A 164 5.41 -4.44 -20.03
CA GLU A 164 5.55 -5.80 -20.60
C GLU A 164 6.28 -5.86 -21.95
N ALA A 165 6.40 -4.75 -22.69
CA ALA A 165 7.05 -4.74 -23.99
C ALA A 165 8.58 -5.01 -23.92
N ASP A 166 9.18 -4.89 -22.73
CA ASP A 166 10.63 -4.86 -22.53
C ASP A 166 11.24 -6.22 -22.10
N LYS A 167 10.42 -7.26 -21.89
CA LYS A 167 10.91 -8.61 -21.54
C LYS A 167 11.47 -9.38 -22.74
N ALA A 168 11.06 -9.06 -23.96
CA ALA A 168 11.42 -9.84 -25.15
C ALA A 168 12.76 -9.44 -25.79
N THR A 169 13.28 -8.25 -25.50
CA THR A 169 14.51 -7.70 -26.10
C THR A 169 15.69 -7.63 -25.12
N GLY A 170 15.46 -7.84 -23.82
CA GLY A 170 16.51 -7.78 -22.80
C GLY A 170 16.95 -6.35 -22.43
N GLU A 171 16.30 -5.33 -22.97
CA GLU A 171 16.58 -3.92 -22.67
C GLU A 171 15.47 -3.37 -21.77
N THR A 172 15.71 -3.41 -20.46
CA THR A 172 14.82 -2.83 -19.45
C THR A 172 14.91 -1.31 -19.52
N TYR A 173 13.99 -0.66 -20.23
CA TYR A 173 13.75 0.77 -20.00
C TYR A 173 12.83 0.95 -18.79
N ALA A 174 13.34 0.52 -17.64
CA ALA A 174 13.11 1.29 -16.43
C ALA A 174 13.74 2.68 -16.67
N ILE A 175 13.56 3.60 -15.74
CA ILE A 175 14.65 4.53 -15.50
C ILE A 175 15.84 3.67 -14.97
N THR A 176 16.55 2.97 -15.88
CA THR A 176 17.83 2.29 -15.66
C THR A 176 18.96 3.32 -15.78
N VAL A 177 18.72 4.53 -15.30
CA VAL A 177 19.79 5.46 -14.97
C VAL A 177 19.51 5.82 -13.54
N ALA A 178 20.54 5.82 -12.68
CA ALA A 178 20.40 6.32 -11.32
C ALA A 178 20.27 7.86 -11.32
N GLY A 179 19.42 8.37 -12.20
CA GLY A 179 18.99 9.73 -12.21
C GLY A 179 17.81 9.95 -11.30
N TYR A 180 17.85 11.10 -10.65
CA TYR A 180 16.79 11.60 -9.80
C TYR A 180 16.60 13.07 -10.15
N PHE A 181 15.38 13.55 -9.91
CA PHE A 181 15.13 14.98 -9.85
C PHE A 181 15.48 15.45 -8.44
N ASP A 182 16.42 16.38 -8.31
CA ASP A 182 16.74 16.95 -7.01
C ASP A 182 15.71 18.01 -6.57
N SER A 183 15.89 18.60 -5.38
CA SER A 183 15.01 19.67 -4.88
C SER A 183 15.05 20.94 -5.73
N SER A 184 16.07 21.08 -6.59
CA SER A 184 16.23 22.17 -7.55
C SER A 184 15.58 21.86 -8.90
N GLN A 185 14.95 20.67 -9.03
CA GLN A 185 14.33 20.15 -10.26
C GLN A 185 15.34 19.77 -11.36
N ASP A 186 16.60 19.59 -11.01
CA ASP A 186 17.63 19.18 -11.95
C ASP A 186 17.61 17.65 -12.15
N LEU A 187 17.78 17.20 -13.39
CA LEU A 187 17.97 15.79 -13.70
C LEU A 187 19.43 15.41 -13.51
N TRP A 188 19.72 14.62 -12.49
CA TRP A 188 21.02 13.98 -12.32
C TRP A 188 21.06 12.71 -13.15
N LEU A 189 22.18 12.37 -13.77
CA LEU A 189 22.38 11.07 -14.43
C LEU A 189 23.72 10.53 -13.93
N THR A 190 23.76 9.29 -13.45
CA THR A 190 25.01 8.69 -12.95
C THR A 190 25.93 8.19 -14.05
N ASN A 191 25.43 8.11 -15.28
CA ASN A 191 26.19 7.70 -16.45
C ASN A 191 25.70 8.50 -17.67
N ASP A 192 25.78 7.90 -18.86
CA ASP A 192 25.50 8.56 -20.12
C ASP A 192 24.02 8.93 -20.32
N LEU A 193 23.80 9.98 -21.12
CA LEU A 193 22.49 10.34 -21.68
C LEU A 193 22.42 9.81 -23.13
N LYS A 194 21.58 8.80 -23.37
CA LYS A 194 21.29 8.30 -24.72
C LYS A 194 20.04 8.98 -25.28
N LEU A 195 20.14 9.56 -26.47
CA LEU A 195 19.04 10.18 -27.18
C LEU A 195 18.74 9.37 -28.44
N ASP A 196 17.69 8.55 -28.42
CA ASP A 196 17.43 7.53 -29.45
C ASP A 196 16.93 8.09 -30.79
N SER A 197 16.52 9.36 -30.85
CA SER A 197 16.02 9.99 -32.07
C SER A 197 17.08 10.86 -32.76
N ASP A 198 17.06 10.88 -34.09
CA ASP A 198 17.79 11.88 -34.86
C ASP A 198 17.24 13.28 -34.60
N SER A 199 18.10 14.30 -34.73
CA SER A 199 17.76 15.69 -34.39
C SER A 199 17.38 15.92 -32.92
N SER A 200 17.74 15.00 -32.01
CA SER A 200 17.57 15.24 -30.58
C SER A 200 18.35 16.48 -30.13
N VAL A 201 17.73 17.29 -29.26
CA VAL A 201 18.24 18.59 -28.82
C VAL A 201 18.35 18.62 -27.30
N ILE A 202 19.49 19.12 -26.81
CA ILE A 202 19.66 19.56 -25.42
C ILE A 202 19.55 21.09 -25.40
N HIS A 203 18.61 21.61 -24.61
CA HIS A 203 18.38 23.05 -24.45
C HIS A 203 19.09 23.58 -23.20
N PHE A 204 19.72 24.74 -23.30
CA PHE A 204 20.40 25.43 -22.21
C PHE A 204 19.74 26.77 -21.93
N GLY A 205 19.69 27.16 -20.65
CA GLY A 205 19.08 28.42 -20.21
C GLY A 205 17.56 28.33 -20.03
N ALA A 206 17.01 29.25 -19.23
CA ALA A 206 15.56 29.30 -18.95
C ALA A 206 14.73 29.66 -20.20
N ASP A 207 15.31 30.42 -21.11
CA ASP A 207 14.78 30.82 -22.41
C ASP A 207 15.17 29.86 -23.55
N GLN A 208 15.97 28.83 -23.26
CA GLN A 208 16.35 27.77 -24.20
C GLN A 208 17.06 28.31 -25.45
N ASP A 209 17.80 29.40 -25.29
CA ASP A 209 18.36 30.19 -26.37
C ASP A 209 19.65 29.61 -26.96
N VAL A 210 20.28 28.67 -26.24
CA VAL A 210 21.43 27.88 -26.70
C VAL A 210 21.05 26.39 -26.75
N THR A 211 21.45 25.71 -27.82
CA THR A 211 21.12 24.31 -28.06
C THR A 211 22.35 23.50 -28.51
N LEU A 212 22.38 22.23 -28.11
CA LEU A 212 23.25 21.20 -28.67
C LEU A 212 22.36 20.17 -29.39
N THR A 213 22.55 20.03 -30.70
CA THR A 213 21.70 19.16 -31.54
C THR A 213 22.52 18.04 -32.18
N HIS A 214 22.03 16.81 -32.11
CA HIS A 214 22.54 15.72 -32.93
C HIS A 214 22.13 15.93 -34.39
N VAL A 215 23.11 16.00 -35.28
CA VAL A 215 22.89 16.07 -36.73
C VAL A 215 23.25 14.71 -37.33
N ALA A 216 22.22 14.00 -37.79
CA ALA A 216 22.35 12.65 -38.34
C ALA A 216 23.50 12.58 -39.36
N ASP A 217 24.32 11.53 -39.23
CA ASP A 217 25.47 11.23 -40.08
C ASP A 217 26.53 12.34 -40.20
N THR A 218 26.46 13.38 -39.36
CA THR A 218 27.37 14.55 -39.44
C THR A 218 28.08 14.82 -38.12
N GLY A 219 27.36 14.85 -36.99
CA GLY A 219 27.94 15.10 -35.67
C GLY A 219 27.06 15.97 -34.78
N LEU A 220 27.66 16.95 -34.09
CA LEU A 220 26.99 17.81 -33.12
C LEU A 220 27.02 19.28 -33.55
N ALA A 221 25.88 19.97 -33.42
CA ALA A 221 25.76 21.40 -33.69
C ALA A 221 25.48 22.18 -32.39
N LEU A 222 26.36 23.13 -32.06
CA LEU A 222 26.12 24.15 -31.03
C LEU A 222 25.56 25.40 -31.69
N LYS A 223 24.39 25.86 -31.23
CA LYS A 223 23.68 26.98 -31.86
C LYS A 223 23.03 27.89 -30.84
N SER A 224 23.21 29.21 -31.03
CA SER A 224 22.32 30.22 -30.45
C SER A 224 21.13 30.45 -31.39
N VAL A 225 19.92 30.52 -30.86
CA VAL A 225 18.70 30.79 -31.63
C VAL A 225 18.40 32.27 -31.78
N ALA A 226 19.23 33.15 -31.19
CA ALA A 226 19.08 34.59 -31.32
C ALA A 226 19.21 35.03 -32.79
N THR A 227 18.25 35.82 -33.28
CA THR A 227 18.21 36.32 -34.66
C THR A 227 18.55 37.81 -34.78
N GLY A 228 18.92 38.45 -33.67
CA GLY A 228 19.30 39.86 -33.65
C GLY A 228 20.73 40.07 -34.16
N ASP A 229 21.00 41.30 -34.59
CA ASP A 229 22.36 41.71 -34.98
C ASP A 229 23.34 41.54 -33.81
N ASP A 230 24.57 41.14 -34.12
CA ASP A 230 25.68 40.97 -33.17
C ASP A 230 25.41 39.97 -32.02
N LYS A 231 24.68 38.88 -32.33
CA LYS A 231 24.43 37.76 -31.40
C LYS A 231 25.06 36.43 -31.87
N PRO A 232 26.41 36.35 -31.99
CA PRO A 232 27.05 35.10 -32.38
C PRO A 232 26.91 34.04 -31.28
N ILE A 233 26.92 32.77 -31.66
CA ILE A 233 27.21 31.69 -30.71
C ILE A 233 28.65 31.84 -30.20
N VAL A 234 28.85 31.71 -28.90
CA VAL A 234 30.17 31.79 -28.25
C VAL A 234 30.48 30.45 -27.59
N PHE A 235 31.58 29.82 -27.99
CA PHE A 235 32.12 28.63 -27.33
C PHE A 235 33.45 28.99 -26.67
N THR A 236 33.46 29.02 -25.34
CA THR A 236 34.62 29.44 -24.55
C THR A 236 35.27 28.24 -23.87
N LEU A 237 36.56 28.03 -24.11
CA LEU A 237 37.41 27.12 -23.34
C LEU A 237 38.24 27.94 -22.35
N GLN A 238 38.01 27.76 -21.05
CA GLN A 238 38.66 28.54 -20.01
C GLN A 238 39.18 27.61 -18.90
N THR A 239 40.45 27.76 -18.52
CA THR A 239 41.02 27.08 -17.35
C THR A 239 40.66 27.79 -16.04
N GLY A 240 40.51 27.01 -14.97
CA GLY A 240 40.33 27.51 -13.60
C GLY A 240 41.66 27.73 -12.86
N GLU A 241 42.80 27.39 -13.47
CA GLU A 241 44.13 27.58 -12.89
C GLU A 241 44.45 29.06 -12.68
N THR A 242 44.91 29.39 -11.48
CA THR A 242 45.21 30.78 -11.08
C THR A 242 46.69 31.15 -11.22
N ALA A 243 47.57 30.17 -11.48
CA ALA A 243 48.99 30.37 -11.73
C ALA A 243 49.46 29.41 -12.83
N LEU A 244 49.87 29.97 -13.97
CA LEU A 244 50.37 29.22 -15.12
C LEU A 244 51.89 29.27 -15.15
N VAL A 245 52.53 28.12 -15.34
CA VAL A 245 53.97 28.04 -15.59
C VAL A 245 54.27 27.96 -17.10
N ALA A 246 55.54 28.15 -17.46
CA ALA A 246 55.96 28.00 -18.86
C ALA A 246 55.64 26.58 -19.36
N ASP A 247 55.18 26.50 -20.62
CA ASP A 247 54.82 25.27 -21.34
C ASP A 247 53.58 24.51 -20.83
N GLU A 248 52.75 25.16 -20.00
CA GLU A 248 51.47 24.59 -19.53
C GLU A 248 50.35 24.76 -20.56
N VAL A 249 49.52 23.72 -20.74
CA VAL A 249 48.41 23.70 -21.70
C VAL A 249 47.12 24.19 -21.03
N VAL A 250 46.67 25.39 -21.39
CA VAL A 250 45.46 26.02 -20.82
C VAL A 250 44.14 25.50 -21.39
N GLY A 251 44.20 24.78 -22.51
CA GLY A 251 43.06 24.22 -23.23
C GLY A 251 43.49 23.62 -24.57
N ALA A 252 42.74 22.64 -25.08
CA ALA A 252 43.06 21.98 -26.33
C ALA A 252 41.79 21.51 -27.05
N ILE A 253 41.79 21.61 -28.38
CA ILE A 253 40.88 20.89 -29.27
C ILE A 253 41.74 19.93 -30.07
N ARG A 254 41.42 18.65 -30.06
CA ARG A 254 42.19 17.61 -30.73
C ARG A 254 41.40 17.07 -31.92
N PHE A 255 42.03 17.03 -33.07
CA PHE A 255 41.55 16.31 -34.24
C PHE A 255 42.38 15.04 -34.36
N GLN A 256 41.72 13.89 -34.45
CA GLN A 256 42.37 12.58 -34.44
C GLN A 256 41.79 11.73 -35.57
N ALA A 257 42.67 11.04 -36.32
CA ALA A 257 42.28 9.94 -37.19
C ALA A 257 42.03 8.67 -36.34
N PRO A 258 41.30 7.68 -36.85
CA PRO A 258 41.12 6.39 -36.17
C PRO A 258 42.47 5.70 -35.88
N ASP A 259 42.48 4.77 -34.92
CA ASP A 259 43.62 3.88 -34.71
C ASP A 259 43.71 2.90 -35.89
N GLU A 260 44.44 3.28 -36.94
CA GLU A 260 44.57 2.48 -38.14
C GLU A 260 45.75 1.51 -38.03
N SER A 261 45.47 0.20 -38.12
CA SER A 261 46.50 -0.85 -38.11
C SER A 261 47.50 -0.74 -39.27
N GLY A 262 47.19 0.02 -40.33
CA GLY A 262 47.96 0.09 -41.58
C GLY A 262 48.87 1.31 -41.73
N GLY A 263 48.65 2.39 -40.97
CA GLY A 263 49.55 3.54 -40.88
C GLY A 263 49.87 4.26 -42.19
N THR A 264 48.97 4.30 -43.18
CA THR A 264 49.23 5.02 -44.44
C THR A 264 48.52 6.37 -44.57
N ASP A 265 47.61 6.67 -43.64
CA ASP A 265 46.55 7.67 -43.82
C ASP A 265 46.51 8.74 -42.72
N ALA A 266 47.30 8.56 -41.65
CA ALA A 266 47.41 9.51 -40.54
C ALA A 266 48.31 10.70 -40.87
#